data_AF-A0A383BNY1-F1
#
_entry.id   AF-A0A383BNY1-F1
#
_cell.length_a   1.000
_cell.length_b   1.000
_cell.length_c   1.000
_cell.angle_alpha   90.00
_cell.angle_beta   90.00
_cell.angle_gamma   90.00
#
_symmetry.space_group_name_H-M   'P 1'
#
loop_
_entity.id
_entity.type
_entity.pdbx_description
1 polymer ?
#
loop_
_entity_poly.entity_id
_entity_poly.type
_entity_poly.pdbx_seq_one_letter_code
_entity_poly.pdbx_strand_id
1 'polypeptide(L)' 'VLLDCRFDLFDIGLGRRLFDDDHIPGAQYVDLNQDLSDIIKPGVTGRHPLPQRDVFLKTAATWGISDDTQ' A
#
# COMPACT_ATOMS: atom_id res chain seq x y z
N VAL A 1 -13.52 4.53 2.19
CA VAL A 1 -12.83 3.20 2.13
C VAL A 1 -11.80 3.16 3.24
N LEU A 2 -11.64 2.04 3.96
CA LEU A 2 -10.63 1.95 5.03
C LEU A 2 -9.45 1.07 4.59
N LEU A 3 -8.26 1.65 4.59
CA LEU A 3 -7.01 0.97 4.23
C LEU A 3 -6.08 0.95 5.44
N ASP A 4 -5.53 -0.22 5.74
CA ASP A 4 -4.47 -0.39 6.71
C ASP A 4 -3.13 -0.48 5.97
N CYS A 5 -2.35 0.59 6.08
CA CYS A 5 -1.04 0.73 5.43
C CYS A 5 0.12 0.61 6.44
N ARG A 6 -0.08 -0.09 7.57
CA ARG A 6 0.98 -0.29 8.57
C ARG A 6 2.18 -1.02 7.94
N PHE A 7 3.36 -0.49 8.21
CA PHE A 7 4.64 -0.98 7.68
C PHE A 7 5.74 -0.86 8.74
N ASP A 8 6.67 -1.80 8.71
CA ASP A 8 7.90 -1.76 9.52
C ASP A 8 9.13 -1.91 8.62
N LEU A 9 10.14 -1.06 8.87
CA LEU A 9 11.35 -0.98 8.04
C LEU A 9 12.27 -2.20 8.21
N PHE A 10 12.29 -2.80 9.40
CA PHE A 10 13.17 -3.92 9.73
C PHE A 10 12.50 -5.27 9.48
N ASP A 11 11.17 -5.31 9.51
CA ASP A 11 10.37 -6.50 9.27
C ASP A 11 9.19 -6.21 8.33
N ILE A 12 9.43 -6.45 7.03
CA ILE A 12 8.46 -6.22 5.96
C ILE A 12 7.16 -7.03 6.18
N GLY A 13 7.22 -8.17 6.86
CA GLY A 13 6.06 -9.01 7.14
C GLY A 13 5.26 -8.58 8.37
N LEU A 14 5.78 -7.68 9.20
CA LEU A 14 5.14 -7.30 10.45
C LEU A 14 3.79 -6.62 10.23
N GLY A 15 3.68 -5.72 9.25
CA GLY A 15 2.42 -5.03 8.94
C GLY A 15 1.28 -6.02 8.65
N ARG A 16 1.55 -7.01 7.79
CA ARG A 16 0.58 -8.05 7.46
C ARG A 16 0.18 -8.89 8.67
N ARG A 17 1.15 -9.33 9.48
CA ARG A 17 0.85 -10.11 10.69
C ARG A 17 0.03 -9.32 11.71
N LEU A 18 0.34 -8.04 11.90
CA LEU A 18 -0.44 -7.16 12.79
C LEU A 18 -1.85 -6.92 12.25
N PHE A 19 -2.02 -6.81 10.94
CA PHE A 19 -3.34 -6.75 10.32
C PHE A 19 -4.11 -8.04 10.56
N ASP A 20 -3.50 -9.21 10.30
CA ASP A 20 -4.16 -10.50 10.49
C ASP A 20 -4.51 -10.77 11.97
N ASP A 21 -3.74 -10.21 12.93
CA ASP A 21 -3.98 -10.32 14.38
C ASP A 21 -5.11 -9.40 14.88
N ASP A 22 -5.02 -8.10 14.59
CA ASP A 22 -6.08 -7.13 14.91
C ASP A 22 -6.03 -5.90 13.99
N HIS A 23 -7.18 -5.55 13.45
CA HIS A 23 -7.37 -4.40 12.59
C HIS A 23 -8.79 -3.85 12.73
N ILE A 24 -8.97 -2.61 12.29
CA ILE A 24 -10.29 -1.98 12.30
C ILE A 24 -11.23 -2.79 11.40
N PRO A 25 -12.42 -3.21 11.88
CA PRO A 25 -13.35 -4.00 11.09
C PRO A 25 -13.68 -3.35 9.74
N GLY A 26 -13.52 -4.12 8.66
CA GLY A 26 -13.75 -3.67 7.29
C GLY A 26 -12.57 -2.96 6.63
N ALA A 27 -11.42 -2.81 7.30
CA ALA A 27 -10.20 -2.34 6.67
C ALA A 27 -9.67 -3.38 5.66
N GLN A 28 -9.02 -2.90 4.60
CA GLN A 28 -8.25 -3.70 3.65
C GLN A 28 -6.75 -3.47 3.90
N TYR A 29 -5.95 -4.53 3.92
CA TYR A 29 -4.50 -4.39 4.04
C TYR A 29 -3.89 -3.92 2.71
N VAL A 30 -3.01 -2.93 2.78
CA VAL A 30 -2.28 -2.38 1.63
C VAL A 30 -0.78 -2.38 1.94
N ASP A 31 -0.03 -3.14 1.15
CA ASP A 31 1.41 -3.36 1.35
C ASP A 31 2.23 -2.21 0.75
N LEU A 32 3.07 -1.56 1.55
CA LEU A 32 3.90 -0.44 1.08
C LEU A 32 4.77 -0.83 -0.14
N ASN A 33 5.33 -2.03 -0.15
CA ASN A 33 6.27 -2.49 -1.17
C ASN A 33 5.58 -2.98 -2.43
N GLN A 34 4.43 -3.66 -2.29
CA GLN A 34 3.75 -4.31 -3.42
C GLN A 34 2.71 -3.38 -4.07
N ASP A 35 2.02 -2.58 -3.27
CA ASP A 35 0.84 -1.84 -3.71
C ASP A 35 1.10 -0.34 -3.88
N LEU A 36 1.97 0.22 -3.03
CA LEU A 36 2.21 1.67 -2.96
C LEU A 36 3.56 2.08 -3.55
N SER A 37 4.37 1.12 -3.99
CA SER A 37 5.71 1.36 -4.53
C SER A 37 5.91 0.75 -5.91
N ASP A 38 6.79 1.36 -6.70
CA ASP A 38 7.24 0.88 -8.00
C ASP A 38 8.61 0.19 -7.90
N ILE A 39 9.09 -0.30 -9.04
CA ILE A 39 10.38 -0.96 -9.20
C ILE A 39 11.52 -0.01 -8.82
N ILE A 40 12.37 -0.48 -7.90
CA ILE A 40 13.61 0.21 -7.52
C ILE A 40 14.57 0.20 -8.71
N LYS A 41 15.01 1.40 -9.12
CA LYS A 41 16.07 1.59 -10.13
C LYS A 41 17.33 2.13 -9.42
N PRO A 42 18.39 1.31 -9.29
CA PRO A 42 19.61 1.71 -8.59
C PRO A 42 20.19 3.02 -9.13
N GLY A 43 20.53 3.95 -8.23
CA GLY A 43 21.07 5.27 -8.58
C GLY A 43 20.05 6.27 -9.14
N VAL A 44 18.78 5.87 -9.31
CA VAL A 44 17.72 6.72 -9.86
C VAL A 44 16.60 6.94 -8.83
N THR A 45 16.22 5.90 -8.09
CA THR A 45 15.10 5.96 -7.13
C THR A 45 15.54 5.70 -5.68
N GLY A 46 14.67 6.07 -4.74
CA GLY A 46 14.76 5.63 -3.33
C GLY A 46 14.33 4.17 -3.12
N ARG A 47 14.13 3.79 -1.85
CA ARG A 47 13.76 2.42 -1.43
C ARG A 47 12.28 2.05 -1.66
N HIS A 48 11.40 3.04 -1.75
CA HIS A 48 9.97 2.89 -2.03
C HIS A 48 9.55 3.93 -3.08
N PRO A 49 9.91 3.72 -4.37
CA PRO A 49 9.62 4.67 -5.43
C PRO A 49 8.11 4.83 -5.61
N LEU A 50 7.62 6.05 -5.81
CA LEU A 50 6.18 6.26 -6.08
C LEU A 50 5.81 5.67 -7.46
N PRO A 51 4.72 4.89 -7.57
CA PRO A 51 4.21 4.40 -8.85
C PRO A 51 3.80 5.53 -9.79
N GLN A 52 3.83 5.24 -11.08
CA GLN A 52 3.24 6.14 -12.07
C GLN A 52 1.76 6.39 -11.77
N ARG A 53 1.31 7.63 -12.00
CA ARG A 53 -0.05 8.08 -11.66
C ARG A 53 -1.13 7.11 -12.15
N ASP A 54 -1.07 6.68 -13.40
CA ASP A 54 -2.09 5.81 -13.99
C ASP A 54 -2.09 4.39 -13.39
N VAL A 55 -0.93 3.91 -12.94
CA VAL A 55 -0.80 2.62 -12.25
C VAL A 55 -1.41 2.73 -10.85
N PHE A 56 -1.09 3.81 -10.13
CA PHE A 56 -1.67 4.07 -8.82
C PHE A 56 -3.20 4.21 -8.89
N LEU A 57 -3.73 4.97 -9.85
CA LEU A 57 -5.18 5.15 -10.02
C LEU A 57 -5.89 3.82 -10.30
N LYS A 58 -5.32 2.96 -11.15
CA LYS A 58 -5.88 1.63 -11.42
C LYS A 58 -5.89 0.76 -10.16
N THR A 59 -4.82 0.82 -9.36
CA THR A 59 -4.70 0.05 -8.12
C THR A 59 -5.68 0.57 -7.07
N ALA A 60 -5.77 1.89 -6.88
CA ALA A 60 -6.73 2.51 -5.96
C ALA A 60 -8.19 2.15 -6.29
N ALA A 61 -8.53 2.07 -7.58
CA ALA A 61 -9.85 1.64 -8.02
C ALA A 61 -10.18 0.18 -7.62
N THR A 62 -9.20 -0.72 -7.50
CA THR A 62 -9.44 -2.10 -7.04
C THR A 62 -9.80 -2.18 -5.56
N TRP A 63 -9.36 -1.20 -4.76
CA TRP A 63 -9.77 -1.05 -3.35
C TRP A 63 -11.14 -0.39 -3.19
N GLY A 64 -11.78 -0.01 -4.29
CA GLY A 64 -13.07 0.67 -4.31
C GLY A 64 -12.97 2.18 -4.12
N ILE A 65 -11.79 2.78 -4.33
CA ILE A 65 -11.63 4.24 -4.29
C ILE A 65 -12.08 4.83 -5.63
N SER A 66 -12.96 5.83 -5.55
CA SER A 66 -13.41 6.68 -6.65
C SER A 66 -13.46 8.15 -6.20
N ASP A 67 -13.80 9.04 -7.12
CA ASP A 67 -13.95 10.48 -6.84
C ASP A 67 -15.03 10.77 -5.76
N ASP A 68 -15.96 9.84 -5.55
CA ASP A 68 -17.03 9.95 -4.55
C ASP A 68 -16.69 9.28 -3.21
N THR A 69 -15.47 8.75 -3.06
CA THR A 69 -15.03 8.05 -1.85
C THR A 69 -14.42 9.03 -0.85
N GLN A 70 -14.91 8.99 0.39
CA GLN A 70 -14.27 9.60 1.57
C GLN A 70 -13.49 8.56 2.38
#